data_AF-A0A0N0KJT5-F1
#
_entry.id   AF-A0A0N0KJT5-F1
#
_cell.length_a   1.000
_cell.length_b   1.000
_cell.length_c   1.000
_cell.angle_alpha   90.00
_cell.angle_beta   90.00
_cell.angle_gamma   90.00
#
_symmetry.space_group_name_H-M   'P 1'
#
loop_
_entity.id
_entity.type
_entity.pdbx_description
1 polymer ?
#
loop_
_entity_poly.entity_id
_entity_poly.type
_entity_poly.pdbx_seq_one_letter_code
_entity_poly.pdbx_strand_id
1 'polypeptide(L)'
;MTVNTERCYSELIWTGGQTSFAAGFVANDALHVAARYRNAAGVVSDLVRDTQIKILRDPITGAISAVPLAMPAAPGRVILSRHTPAQQDTDFANLKSFNPSIHTRLHDAAAMRSAEARRDHPVTVDLPEGETGRIDYGSALNVAGAAPRGPRDFITMAWAAANLGIDNLQALFDGAAATLSGMIASAQSGFNATLAACQALISDATASFGAQITGLQDQFQTYMDGASAALATAAASATAAQVQATAATASAATAQAWAESPTDVIAGHPSAKSWAGTAQAFATAAANWGQALANTDYGDFSADDGTGPSDYGDFS
;
A
#
# COMPACT_ATOMS: atom_id res chain seq x y z
N MET A 1 -5.81 -2.27 29.73
CA MET A 1 -7.15 -2.06 30.29
C MET A 1 -8.01 -3.12 29.63
N THR A 2 -9.27 -3.30 29.99
CA THR A 2 -10.21 -4.07 29.18
C THR A 2 -11.32 -3.08 28.89
N VAL A 3 -11.74 -2.94 27.63
CA VAL A 3 -12.83 -2.03 27.29
C VAL A 3 -14.11 -2.50 27.97
N ASN A 4 -14.43 -1.92 29.12
CA ASN A 4 -15.56 -2.35 29.96
C ASN A 4 -16.93 -1.97 29.36
N THR A 5 -16.95 -1.08 28.36
CA THR A 5 -18.17 -0.69 27.66
C THR A 5 -17.90 -0.43 26.19
N GLU A 6 -18.74 -1.01 25.33
CA GLU A 6 -18.70 -0.76 23.89
C GLU A 6 -19.31 0.59 23.51
N ARG A 7 -19.85 1.34 24.48
CA ARG A 7 -20.42 2.66 24.20
C ARG A 7 -19.33 3.58 23.64
N CYS A 8 -19.63 4.26 22.53
CA CYS A 8 -18.74 5.19 21.84
C CYS A 8 -19.46 6.52 21.47
N TYR A 9 -20.68 6.69 22.00
CA TYR A 9 -21.58 7.79 21.71
C TYR A 9 -22.45 8.15 22.92
N SER A 10 -22.65 9.44 23.15
CA SER A 10 -23.66 9.94 24.08
C SER A 10 -24.27 11.25 23.59
N GLU A 11 -25.56 11.42 23.91
CA GLU A 11 -26.30 12.64 23.66
C GLU A 11 -26.88 13.13 24.99
N LEU A 12 -26.47 14.33 25.39
CA LEU A 12 -26.71 14.88 26.72
C LEU A 12 -27.45 16.21 26.58
N ILE A 13 -28.40 16.48 27.47
CA ILE A 13 -29.20 17.71 27.43
C ILE A 13 -28.35 18.88 27.93
N TRP A 14 -28.31 19.96 27.16
CA TRP A 14 -27.75 21.25 27.56
C TRP A 14 -28.87 22.20 27.95
N THR A 15 -28.95 22.53 29.23
CA THR A 15 -29.92 23.50 29.76
C THR A 15 -29.30 24.86 30.08
N GLY A 16 -27.97 24.99 29.95
CA GLY A 16 -27.24 26.20 30.33
C GLY A 16 -26.68 26.17 31.76
N GLY A 17 -27.03 25.16 32.57
CA GLY A 17 -26.64 25.07 33.98
C GLY A 17 -25.65 23.94 34.30
N GLN A 18 -25.37 23.04 33.36
CA GLN A 18 -24.43 21.95 33.58
C GLN A 18 -23.00 22.48 33.67
N THR A 19 -22.23 22.00 34.65
CA THR A 19 -20.79 22.31 34.77
C THR A 19 -19.90 21.20 34.23
N SER A 20 -20.46 20.01 34.01
CA SER A 20 -19.79 18.90 33.35
C SER A 20 -20.78 17.91 32.74
N PHE A 21 -20.28 17.13 31.79
CA PHE A 21 -20.98 16.09 31.07
C PHE A 21 -20.18 14.79 31.18
N ALA A 22 -20.75 13.76 31.79
CA ALA A 22 -20.15 12.43 31.76
C ALA A 22 -20.50 11.77 30.42
N ALA A 23 -19.48 11.46 29.60
CA ALA A 23 -19.72 10.89 28.27
C ALA A 23 -20.25 9.45 28.33
N GLY A 24 -20.04 8.75 29.46
CA GLY A 24 -20.48 7.36 29.65
C GLY A 24 -19.65 6.34 28.86
N PHE A 25 -18.51 6.76 28.31
CA PHE A 25 -17.56 5.90 27.62
C PHE A 25 -16.12 6.29 27.96
N VAL A 26 -15.20 5.38 27.67
CA VAL A 26 -13.75 5.56 27.81
C VAL A 26 -13.12 5.87 26.46
N ALA A 27 -11.97 6.56 26.43
CA ALA A 27 -11.17 6.68 25.21
C ALA A 27 -9.67 6.58 25.53
N ASN A 28 -8.86 6.26 24.52
CA ASN A 28 -7.40 6.21 24.67
C ASN A 28 -6.79 7.61 24.88
N ASP A 29 -7.36 8.62 24.24
CA ASP A 29 -6.95 10.02 24.34
C ASP A 29 -8.20 10.91 24.32
N ALA A 30 -8.15 12.05 25.02
CA ALA A 30 -9.16 13.09 24.91
C ALA A 30 -9.24 13.65 23.47
N LEU A 31 -8.12 13.61 22.73
CA LEU A 31 -8.06 14.04 21.33
C LEU A 31 -8.98 13.22 20.41
N HIS A 32 -9.25 11.96 20.78
CA HIS A 32 -10.09 11.03 20.01
C HIS A 32 -11.59 11.28 20.18
N VAL A 33 -11.99 12.34 20.89
CA VAL A 33 -13.40 12.63 21.15
C VAL A 33 -13.81 13.91 20.44
N ALA A 34 -14.82 13.80 19.57
CA ALA A 34 -15.48 14.93 18.94
C ALA A 34 -16.71 15.32 19.75
N ALA A 35 -17.02 16.62 19.75
CA ALA A 35 -18.19 17.18 20.39
C ALA A 35 -18.97 18.01 19.38
N ARG A 36 -20.29 17.83 19.35
CA ARG A 36 -21.21 18.61 18.51
C ARG A 36 -22.36 19.13 19.35
N TYR A 37 -22.96 20.21 18.91
CA TYR A 37 -24.16 20.78 19.50
C TYR A 37 -25.32 20.70 18.52
N ARG A 38 -26.46 20.20 18.99
CA ARG A 38 -27.73 20.23 18.26
C ARG A 38 -28.66 21.23 18.92
N ASN A 39 -29.06 22.28 18.20
CA ASN A 39 -30.00 23.27 18.72
C ASN A 39 -31.45 22.76 18.68
N ALA A 40 -32.38 23.54 19.24
CA ALA A 40 -33.81 23.20 19.24
C ALA A 40 -34.42 23.03 17.83
N ALA A 41 -33.86 23.69 16.82
CA ALA A 41 -34.26 23.55 15.43
C ALA A 41 -33.65 22.31 14.72
N GLY A 42 -32.87 21.50 15.44
CA GLY A 42 -32.22 20.30 14.91
C GLY A 42 -30.92 20.54 14.14
N VAL A 43 -30.47 21.79 14.02
CA VAL A 43 -29.19 22.13 13.36
C VAL A 43 -28.03 21.66 14.23
N VAL A 44 -27.09 20.94 13.62
CA VAL A 44 -25.90 20.41 14.27
C VAL A 44 -24.68 21.26 13.90
N SER A 45 -23.93 21.72 14.90
CA SER A 45 -22.68 22.46 14.75
C SER A 45 -21.55 21.76 15.52
N ASP A 46 -20.35 21.72 14.96
CA ASP A 46 -19.18 21.21 15.68
C ASP A 46 -18.80 22.17 16.83
N LEU A 47 -18.41 21.60 17.97
CA LEU A 47 -17.92 22.35 19.11
C LEU A 47 -16.39 22.37 19.10
N VAL A 48 -15.81 23.57 19.11
CA VAL A 48 -14.37 23.77 19.12
C VAL A 48 -13.81 23.47 20.51
N ARG A 49 -12.82 22.57 20.56
CA ARG A 49 -12.15 22.16 21.80
C ARG A 49 -11.44 23.35 22.45
N ASP A 50 -11.46 23.40 23.78
CA ASP A 50 -10.84 24.44 24.63
C ASP A 50 -11.37 25.86 24.41
N THR A 51 -12.31 26.06 23.49
CA THR A 51 -13.03 27.31 23.27
C THR A 51 -14.47 27.18 23.75
N GLN A 52 -15.22 26.21 23.21
CA GLN A 52 -16.63 26.00 23.53
C GLN A 52 -16.80 24.87 24.53
N ILE A 53 -15.96 23.83 24.42
CA ILE A 53 -16.00 22.66 25.29
C ILE A 53 -14.59 22.13 25.55
N LYS A 54 -14.30 21.76 26.79
CA LYS A 54 -13.05 21.10 27.17
C LYS A 54 -13.31 19.62 27.38
N ILE A 55 -12.56 18.76 26.70
CA ILE A 55 -12.64 17.30 26.89
C ILE A 55 -11.53 16.87 27.85
N LEU A 56 -11.90 16.13 28.88
CA LEU A 56 -11.00 15.60 29.89
C LEU A 56 -11.06 14.08 29.88
N ARG A 57 -9.88 13.44 29.94
CA ARG A 57 -9.72 12.00 30.12
C ARG A 57 -9.19 11.74 31.51
N ASP A 58 -9.88 10.89 32.27
CA ASP A 58 -9.35 10.38 33.53
C ASP A 58 -8.15 9.45 33.26
N PRO A 59 -6.97 9.70 33.85
CA PRO A 59 -5.76 8.96 33.51
C PRO A 59 -5.79 7.49 33.96
N ILE A 60 -6.60 7.16 34.97
CA ILE A 60 -6.66 5.82 35.58
C ILE A 60 -7.71 4.96 34.87
N THR A 61 -8.91 5.50 34.71
CA THR A 61 -10.08 4.80 34.17
C THR A 61 -10.25 4.99 32.67
N GLY A 62 -9.63 6.01 32.08
CA GLY A 62 -9.84 6.40 30.69
C GLY A 62 -11.21 7.03 30.42
N ALA A 63 -12.03 7.28 31.46
CA ALA A 63 -13.36 7.84 31.32
C ALA A 63 -13.31 9.27 30.76
N ILE A 64 -14.25 9.56 29.87
CA ILE A 64 -14.35 10.88 29.25
C ILE A 64 -15.40 11.73 29.96
N SER A 65 -15.00 12.94 30.30
CA SER A 65 -15.88 14.01 30.73
C SER A 65 -15.69 15.25 29.85
N ALA A 66 -16.73 16.04 29.70
CA ALA A 66 -16.68 17.29 28.95
C ALA A 66 -17.14 18.45 29.83
N VAL A 67 -16.37 19.53 29.86
CA VAL A 67 -16.65 20.75 30.63
C VAL A 67 -17.06 21.85 29.64
N PRO A 68 -18.28 22.40 29.74
CA PRO A 68 -18.69 23.52 28.91
C PRO A 68 -17.89 24.78 29.27
N LEU A 69 -17.48 25.56 28.27
CA LEU A 69 -16.74 26.82 28.45
C LEU A 69 -17.55 28.00 27.90
N ALA A 70 -17.63 28.12 26.57
CA ALA A 70 -18.43 29.12 25.86
C ALA A 70 -19.43 28.42 24.94
N MET A 71 -20.34 27.64 25.54
CA MET A 71 -21.31 26.85 24.79
C MET A 71 -22.34 27.73 24.06
N PRO A 72 -22.89 27.26 22.92
CA PRO A 72 -24.01 27.91 22.26
C PRO A 72 -25.23 28.06 23.18
N ALA A 73 -26.13 28.99 22.84
CA ALA A 73 -27.32 29.29 23.61
C ALA A 73 -28.17 28.03 23.87
N ALA A 74 -28.50 27.80 25.13
CA ALA A 74 -29.42 26.75 25.57
C ALA A 74 -30.88 27.10 25.19
N PRO A 75 -31.79 26.11 25.10
CA PRO A 75 -31.57 24.68 25.27
C PRO A 75 -31.10 23.97 23.99
N GLY A 76 -30.40 22.85 24.17
CA GLY A 76 -30.05 21.96 23.07
C GLY A 76 -29.45 20.66 23.57
N ARG A 77 -28.71 19.96 22.70
CA ARG A 77 -28.09 18.68 23.02
C ARG A 77 -26.62 18.67 22.65
N VAL A 78 -25.78 18.24 23.60
CA VAL A 78 -24.36 17.97 23.37
C VAL A 78 -24.23 16.52 22.94
N ILE A 79 -23.62 16.32 21.79
CA ILE A 79 -23.34 15.02 21.22
C ILE A 79 -21.85 14.78 21.36
N LEU A 80 -21.46 13.73 22.09
CA LEU A 80 -20.07 13.30 22.25
C LEU A 80 -19.88 11.98 21.51
N SER A 81 -18.88 11.92 20.63
CA SER A 81 -18.54 10.71 19.89
C SER A 81 -17.05 10.41 19.99
N ARG A 82 -16.72 9.14 20.18
CA ARG A 82 -15.34 8.64 20.11
C ARG A 82 -15.00 8.25 18.67
N HIS A 83 -13.78 8.59 18.25
CA HIS A 83 -13.14 8.22 16.99
C HIS A 83 -11.68 7.84 17.27
N THR A 84 -11.44 6.55 17.39
CA THR A 84 -10.11 6.00 17.69
C THR A 84 -9.29 5.94 16.39
N PRO A 85 -8.05 6.48 16.35
CA PRO A 85 -7.25 6.49 15.15
C PRO A 85 -6.88 5.08 14.67
N ALA A 86 -6.71 4.94 13.36
CA ALA A 86 -6.33 3.69 12.71
C ALA A 86 -4.83 3.39 12.82
N GLN A 87 -4.01 4.39 13.14
CA GLN A 87 -2.56 4.26 13.17
C GLN A 87 -2.09 3.47 14.39
N GLN A 88 -1.09 2.62 14.15
CA GLN A 88 -0.38 1.91 15.19
C GLN A 88 0.91 2.68 15.47
N ASP A 89 0.96 3.39 16.61
CA ASP A 89 2.13 4.21 16.98
C ASP A 89 3.38 3.37 17.36
N THR A 90 3.25 2.04 17.43
CA THR A 90 4.34 1.16 17.85
C THR A 90 4.76 0.24 16.71
N ASP A 91 5.99 0.43 16.24
CA ASP A 91 6.63 -0.49 15.31
C ASP A 91 7.07 -1.75 16.06
N PHE A 92 6.67 -2.92 15.54
CA PHE A 92 7.11 -4.22 16.07
C PHE A 92 8.40 -4.72 15.41
N ALA A 93 9.08 -3.88 14.63
CA ALA A 93 10.36 -4.21 14.02
C ALA A 93 11.34 -4.80 15.07
N ASN A 94 11.71 -6.05 14.83
CA ASN A 94 12.66 -6.89 15.56
C ASN A 94 12.16 -7.74 16.73
N LEU A 95 10.91 -7.65 17.19
CA LEU A 95 10.31 -8.56 18.21
C LEU A 95 11.17 -8.85 19.47
N LYS A 96 12.19 -8.04 19.77
CA LYS A 96 13.19 -8.35 20.81
C LYS A 96 12.62 -8.25 22.22
N SER A 97 11.46 -7.62 22.38
CA SER A 97 10.74 -7.55 23.66
C SER A 97 9.23 -7.55 23.47
N PHE A 98 8.55 -8.41 24.22
CA PHE A 98 7.10 -8.44 24.33
C PHE A 98 6.68 -7.58 25.52
N ASN A 99 6.18 -6.37 25.25
CA ASN A 99 5.61 -5.54 26.31
C ASN A 99 4.09 -5.77 26.40
N PRO A 100 3.58 -6.52 27.39
CA PRO A 100 2.17 -6.88 27.48
C PRO A 100 1.25 -5.65 27.57
N SER A 101 1.73 -4.53 28.10
CA SER A 101 0.95 -3.29 28.21
C SER A 101 0.64 -2.67 26.84
N ILE A 102 1.59 -2.77 25.88
CA ILE A 102 1.41 -2.25 24.52
C ILE A 102 0.40 -3.11 23.77
N HIS A 103 0.53 -4.44 23.85
CA HIS A 103 -0.42 -5.35 23.21
C HIS A 103 -1.84 -5.17 23.75
N THR A 104 -1.97 -5.06 25.08
CA THR A 104 -3.26 -4.78 25.71
C THR A 104 -3.86 -3.47 25.19
N ARG A 105 -3.06 -2.40 25.09
CA ARG A 105 -3.52 -1.11 24.54
C ARG A 105 -3.96 -1.22 23.08
N LEU A 106 -3.27 -2.00 22.26
CA LEU A 106 -3.65 -2.21 20.85
C LEU A 106 -4.92 -3.04 20.70
N HIS A 107 -5.11 -4.07 21.53
CA HIS A 107 -6.35 -4.83 21.59
C HIS A 107 -7.52 -3.96 22.07
N ASP A 108 -7.30 -3.12 23.09
CA ASP A 108 -8.28 -2.14 23.55
C ASP A 108 -8.66 -1.17 22.42
N ALA A 109 -7.68 -0.61 21.70
CA ALA A 109 -7.91 0.27 20.56
C ALA A 109 -8.69 -0.43 19.42
N ALA A 110 -8.39 -1.69 19.14
CA ALA A 110 -9.11 -2.48 18.14
C ALA A 110 -10.56 -2.75 18.56
N ALA A 111 -10.80 -3.08 19.83
CA ALA A 111 -12.15 -3.25 20.37
C ALA A 111 -12.95 -1.94 20.31
N MET A 112 -12.33 -0.81 20.65
CA MET A 112 -12.96 0.52 20.53
C MET A 112 -13.32 0.85 19.08
N ARG A 113 -12.41 0.62 18.12
CA ARG A 113 -12.66 0.81 16.68
C ARG A 113 -13.77 -0.09 16.16
N SER A 114 -13.83 -1.34 16.60
CA SER A 114 -14.91 -2.26 16.24
C SER A 114 -16.27 -1.75 16.71
N ALA A 115 -16.36 -1.25 17.95
CA ALA A 115 -17.59 -0.64 18.45
C ALA A 115 -17.98 0.64 17.70
N GLU A 116 -17.01 1.46 17.29
CA GLU A 116 -17.24 2.64 16.45
C GLU A 116 -17.72 2.26 15.05
N ALA A 117 -17.12 1.23 14.44
CA ALA A 117 -17.59 0.69 13.16
C ALA A 117 -19.02 0.15 13.27
N ARG A 118 -19.37 -0.56 14.35
CA ARG A 118 -20.75 -1.03 14.59
C ARG A 118 -21.76 0.09 14.82
N ARG A 119 -21.32 1.27 15.30
CA ARG A 119 -22.17 2.47 15.39
C ARG A 119 -22.40 3.05 13.99
N ASP A 120 -21.34 3.16 13.19
CA ASP A 120 -21.37 3.83 11.89
C ASP A 120 -22.00 2.94 10.80
N HIS A 121 -21.91 1.63 10.95
CA HIS A 121 -22.61 0.66 10.12
C HIS A 121 -24.00 0.37 10.74
N PRO A 122 -25.11 0.59 10.00
CA PRO A 122 -26.40 0.10 10.47
C PRO A 122 -26.32 -1.42 10.57
N VAL A 123 -26.49 -1.96 11.77
CA VAL A 123 -26.67 -3.41 11.95
C VAL A 123 -27.98 -3.77 11.27
N THR A 124 -27.89 -4.42 10.12
CA THR A 124 -29.01 -5.16 9.54
C THR A 124 -29.25 -6.35 10.46
N VAL A 125 -30.27 -6.25 11.32
CA VAL A 125 -30.76 -7.42 12.05
C VAL A 125 -31.65 -8.17 11.07
N ASP A 126 -31.13 -9.27 10.52
CA ASP A 126 -31.95 -10.22 9.80
C ASP A 126 -32.80 -10.95 10.83
N LEU A 127 -34.05 -10.51 11.00
CA LEU A 127 -35.04 -11.24 11.79
C LEU A 127 -35.36 -12.54 11.03
N PRO A 128 -35.29 -13.72 11.68
CA PRO A 128 -35.76 -14.93 11.06
C PRO A 128 -37.24 -14.79 10.68
N GLU A 129 -37.59 -15.24 9.48
CA GLU A 129 -38.94 -15.18 8.93
C GLU A 129 -39.95 -15.79 9.93
N GLY A 130 -40.75 -14.94 10.57
CA GLY A 130 -41.85 -15.36 11.45
C GLY A 130 -41.85 -14.81 12.88
N GLU A 131 -40.79 -14.16 13.37
CA GLU A 131 -40.83 -13.52 14.69
C GLU A 131 -41.31 -12.05 14.63
N THR A 132 -42.51 -11.79 15.15
CA THR A 132 -42.97 -10.45 15.54
C THR A 132 -42.29 -10.01 16.84
N GLY A 133 -40.99 -9.78 16.78
CA GLY A 133 -40.27 -9.07 17.83
C GLY A 133 -40.55 -7.57 17.70
N ARG A 134 -41.36 -7.00 18.58
CA ARG A 134 -41.43 -5.54 18.76
C ARG A 134 -40.07 -5.07 19.27
N ILE A 135 -39.19 -4.64 18.37
CA ILE A 135 -38.01 -3.87 18.74
C ILE A 135 -38.50 -2.48 19.11
N ASP A 136 -38.83 -2.29 20.38
CA ASP A 136 -39.09 -0.96 20.94
C ASP A 136 -37.75 -0.20 20.96
N TYR A 137 -37.46 0.51 19.86
CA TYR A 137 -36.43 1.54 19.87
C TYR A 137 -36.95 2.70 20.72
N GLY A 138 -36.80 2.54 22.04
CA GLY A 138 -37.05 3.59 23.02
C GLY A 138 -36.23 4.83 22.68
N SER A 139 -36.91 5.79 22.03
CA SER A 139 -36.57 7.18 21.81
C SER A 139 -35.40 7.53 20.86
N ALA A 140 -35.73 8.44 19.95
CA ALA A 140 -34.88 9.38 19.21
C ALA A 140 -34.21 8.92 17.90
N LEU A 141 -34.96 9.03 16.81
CA LEU A 141 -34.44 9.56 15.54
C LEU A 141 -35.60 10.20 14.76
N ASN A 142 -36.11 11.33 15.27
CA ASN A 142 -36.81 12.28 14.41
C ASN A 142 -35.76 12.90 13.47
N VAL A 143 -35.50 12.23 12.35
CA VAL A 143 -34.84 12.82 11.21
C VAL A 143 -35.85 13.78 10.58
N ALA A 144 -35.94 14.99 11.12
CA ALA A 144 -36.60 16.09 10.45
C ALA A 144 -35.75 16.43 9.21
N GLY A 145 -36.15 15.90 8.04
CA GLY A 145 -35.52 16.22 6.77
C GLY A 145 -35.35 15.04 5.80
N ALA A 146 -35.52 13.81 6.24
CA ALA A 146 -35.67 12.69 5.30
C ALA A 146 -37.16 12.47 5.10
N ALA A 147 -37.64 12.61 3.86
CA ALA A 147 -38.93 12.03 3.49
C ALA A 147 -38.98 10.60 4.05
N PRO A 148 -40.09 10.18 4.69
CA PRO A 148 -40.19 8.83 5.26
C PRO A 148 -39.76 7.86 4.16
N ARG A 149 -38.65 7.15 4.37
CA ARG A 149 -38.21 6.12 3.44
C ARG A 149 -39.36 5.13 3.41
N GLY A 150 -40.07 5.09 2.28
CA GLY A 150 -41.16 4.14 2.07
C GLY A 150 -40.68 2.73 2.43
N PRO A 151 -41.59 1.86 2.88
CA PRO A 151 -41.24 0.48 3.21
C PRO A 151 -40.42 -0.13 2.07
N ARG A 152 -39.29 -0.77 2.41
CA ARG A 152 -38.36 -1.38 1.45
C ARG A 152 -38.61 -2.88 1.24
N ASP A 153 -39.50 -3.44 2.04
CA ASP A 153 -39.92 -4.83 1.93
C ASP A 153 -41.18 -4.91 1.04
N PHE A 154 -41.16 -5.83 0.08
CA PHE A 154 -42.24 -6.07 -0.89
C PHE A 154 -43.59 -6.33 -0.23
N ILE A 155 -43.64 -7.02 0.92
CA ILE A 155 -44.90 -7.36 1.59
C ILE A 155 -45.49 -6.11 2.25
N THR A 156 -44.66 -5.33 2.92
CA THR A 156 -45.08 -4.07 3.55
C THR A 156 -45.45 -3.01 2.51
N MET A 157 -44.76 -2.99 1.37
CA MET A 157 -45.14 -2.18 0.20
C MET A 157 -46.49 -2.62 -0.36
N ALA A 158 -46.72 -3.92 -0.55
CA ALA A 158 -47.98 -4.48 -1.05
C ALA A 158 -49.18 -4.28 -0.10
N TRP A 159 -48.93 -4.13 1.19
CA TRP A 159 -49.97 -3.78 2.17
C TRP A 159 -50.29 -2.28 2.17
N ALA A 160 -49.30 -1.39 2.09
CA ALA A 160 -49.50 0.05 1.98
C ALA A 160 -50.18 0.43 0.64
N ALA A 161 -49.75 -0.25 -0.43
CA ALA A 161 -50.33 -0.27 -1.77
C ALA A 161 -51.84 -0.55 -1.78
N ALA A 162 -52.27 -1.61 -1.11
CA ALA A 162 -53.66 -2.03 -1.05
C ALA A 162 -54.54 -1.04 -0.28
N ASN A 163 -53.96 -0.22 0.60
CA ASN A 163 -54.67 0.72 1.47
C ASN A 163 -54.57 2.20 1.07
N LEU A 164 -53.70 2.59 0.12
CA LEU A 164 -53.44 3.99 -0.26
C LEU A 164 -53.94 4.41 -1.66
N GLY A 165 -54.75 3.57 -2.32
CA GLY A 165 -55.27 3.85 -3.66
C GLY A 165 -54.25 3.51 -4.75
N ILE A 166 -54.70 2.75 -5.74
CA ILE A 166 -53.90 2.01 -6.73
C ILE A 166 -52.99 2.93 -7.58
N ASP A 167 -53.29 4.22 -7.69
CA ASP A 167 -52.54 5.17 -8.52
C ASP A 167 -51.14 5.51 -7.97
N ASN A 168 -50.91 5.36 -6.67
CA ASN A 168 -49.61 5.66 -6.05
C ASN A 168 -48.58 4.53 -6.18
N LEU A 169 -49.00 3.33 -6.62
CA LEU A 169 -48.12 2.18 -6.74
C LEU A 169 -47.23 2.23 -7.97
N GLN A 170 -47.82 2.56 -9.12
CA GLN A 170 -47.10 2.63 -10.38
C GLN A 170 -46.00 3.70 -10.30
N ALA A 171 -46.32 4.87 -9.77
CA ALA A 171 -45.35 5.94 -9.56
C ALA A 171 -44.20 5.53 -8.63
N LEU A 172 -44.49 4.68 -7.63
CA LEU A 172 -43.49 4.19 -6.69
C LEU A 172 -42.59 3.11 -7.33
N PHE A 173 -43.14 2.22 -8.16
CA PHE A 173 -42.36 1.29 -8.96
C PHE A 173 -41.50 2.00 -10.01
N ASP A 174 -42.03 3.01 -10.70
CA ASP A 174 -41.30 3.80 -11.70
C ASP A 174 -40.14 4.57 -11.05
N GLY A 175 -40.38 5.15 -9.86
CA GLY A 175 -39.32 5.81 -9.07
C GLY A 175 -38.23 4.85 -8.58
N ALA A 176 -38.62 3.64 -8.15
CA ALA A 176 -37.66 2.61 -7.76
C ALA A 176 -36.84 2.11 -8.97
N ALA A 177 -37.48 1.90 -10.11
CA ALA A 177 -36.82 1.51 -11.36
C ALA A 177 -35.83 2.59 -11.82
N ALA A 178 -36.21 3.86 -11.80
CA ALA A 178 -35.33 4.97 -12.14
C ALA A 178 -34.11 5.07 -11.20
N THR A 179 -34.33 4.85 -9.90
CA THR A 179 -33.24 4.82 -8.90
C THR A 179 -32.28 3.68 -9.17
N LEU A 180 -32.80 2.48 -9.44
CA LEU A 180 -31.99 1.30 -9.76
C LEU A 180 -31.19 1.50 -11.06
N SER A 181 -31.82 2.03 -12.11
CA SER A 181 -31.14 2.37 -13.36
C SER A 181 -30.03 3.39 -13.16
N GLY A 182 -30.23 4.42 -12.30
CA GLY A 182 -29.20 5.38 -11.94
C GLY A 182 -28.02 4.76 -11.18
N MET A 183 -28.30 3.82 -10.27
CA MET A 183 -27.26 3.06 -9.56
C MET A 183 -26.45 2.16 -10.50
N ILE A 184 -27.11 1.49 -11.44
CA ILE A 184 -26.45 0.66 -12.46
C ILE A 184 -25.56 1.53 -13.34
N ALA A 185 -26.06 2.68 -13.80
CA ALA A 185 -25.29 3.60 -14.63
C ALA A 185 -24.06 4.16 -13.90
N SER A 186 -24.19 4.51 -12.61
CA SER A 186 -23.04 5.01 -11.83
C SER A 186 -22.00 3.91 -11.58
N ALA A 187 -22.44 2.68 -11.28
CA ALA A 187 -21.57 1.54 -11.10
C ALA A 187 -20.82 1.20 -12.40
N GLN A 188 -21.51 1.23 -13.55
CA GLN A 188 -20.91 0.99 -14.85
C GLN A 188 -19.91 2.09 -15.23
N SER A 189 -20.23 3.36 -14.94
CA SER A 189 -19.29 4.47 -15.12
C SER A 189 -18.04 4.31 -14.25
N GLY A 190 -18.19 3.89 -12.99
CA GLY A 190 -17.08 3.62 -12.09
C GLY A 190 -16.19 2.49 -12.60
N PHE A 191 -16.79 1.37 -13.01
CA PHE A 191 -16.08 0.24 -13.59
C PHE A 191 -15.28 0.63 -14.84
N ASN A 192 -15.90 1.38 -15.76
CA ASN A 192 -15.23 1.84 -16.98
C ASN A 192 -14.04 2.78 -16.67
N ALA A 193 -14.18 3.65 -15.67
CA ALA A 193 -13.09 4.52 -15.24
C ALA A 193 -11.92 3.72 -14.65
N THR A 194 -12.20 2.70 -13.82
CA THR A 194 -11.17 1.80 -13.29
C THR A 194 -10.48 1.01 -14.40
N LEU A 195 -11.25 0.49 -15.37
CA LEU A 195 -10.70 -0.23 -16.52
C LEU A 195 -9.75 0.66 -17.35
N ALA A 196 -10.15 1.90 -17.63
CA ALA A 196 -9.31 2.86 -18.35
C ALA A 196 -8.01 3.20 -17.59
N ALA A 197 -8.08 3.37 -16.27
CA ALA A 197 -6.89 3.61 -15.44
C ALA A 197 -5.93 2.40 -15.46
N CYS A 198 -6.44 1.17 -15.40
CA CYS A 198 -5.63 -0.03 -15.54
C CYS A 198 -4.96 -0.13 -16.91
N GLN A 199 -5.69 0.21 -17.99
CA GLN A 199 -5.14 0.21 -19.35
C GLN A 199 -4.02 1.25 -19.52
N ALA A 200 -4.15 2.43 -18.91
CA ALA A 200 -3.11 3.45 -18.91
C ALA A 200 -1.83 2.96 -18.20
N LEU A 201 -1.96 2.37 -17.01
CA LEU A 201 -0.83 1.83 -16.25
C LEU A 201 -0.07 0.73 -17.03
N ILE A 202 -0.80 -0.16 -17.71
CA ILE A 202 -0.18 -1.21 -18.53
C ILE A 202 0.56 -0.60 -19.73
N SER A 203 -0.01 0.44 -20.35
CA SER A 203 0.62 1.12 -21.49
C SER A 203 1.91 1.83 -21.08
N ASP A 204 1.89 2.54 -19.95
CA ASP A 204 3.07 3.24 -19.40
C ASP A 204 4.17 2.24 -19.00
N ALA A 205 3.80 1.14 -18.35
CA ALA A 205 4.75 0.09 -18.00
C ALA A 205 5.40 -0.52 -19.25
N THR A 206 4.60 -0.81 -20.28
CA THR A 206 5.11 -1.38 -21.54
C THR A 206 6.06 -0.42 -22.25
N ALA A 207 5.74 0.87 -22.30
CA ALA A 207 6.60 1.90 -22.88
C ALA A 207 7.93 2.04 -22.10
N SER A 208 7.85 2.06 -20.77
CA SER A 208 9.04 2.12 -19.90
C SER A 208 9.95 0.92 -20.09
N PHE A 209 9.40 -0.30 -20.13
CA PHE A 209 10.20 -1.51 -20.38
C PHE A 209 10.82 -1.50 -21.78
N GLY A 210 10.08 -1.06 -22.80
CA GLY A 210 10.62 -0.93 -24.16
C GLY A 210 11.80 0.05 -24.24
N ALA A 211 11.70 1.19 -23.56
CA ALA A 211 12.78 2.17 -23.49
C ALA A 211 14.02 1.62 -22.75
N GLN A 212 13.82 0.87 -21.66
CA GLN A 212 14.93 0.22 -20.94
C GLN A 212 15.64 -0.84 -21.78
N ILE A 213 14.89 -1.67 -22.51
CA ILE A 213 15.47 -2.68 -23.41
C ILE A 213 16.30 -1.99 -24.50
N THR A 214 15.76 -0.93 -25.11
CA THR A 214 16.48 -0.17 -26.14
C THR A 214 17.77 0.44 -25.58
N GLY A 215 17.71 1.06 -24.39
CA GLY A 215 18.88 1.63 -23.73
C GLY A 215 19.97 0.59 -23.42
N LEU A 216 19.58 -0.63 -23.01
CA LEU A 216 20.53 -1.73 -22.80
C LEU A 216 21.15 -2.21 -24.11
N GLN A 217 20.38 -2.25 -25.20
CA GLN A 217 20.89 -2.59 -26.53
C GLN A 217 21.91 -1.56 -27.03
N ASP A 218 21.64 -0.26 -26.84
CA ASP A 218 22.57 0.81 -27.22
C ASP A 218 23.88 0.75 -26.42
N GLN A 219 23.78 0.48 -25.11
CA GLN A 219 24.96 0.29 -24.25
C GLN A 219 25.80 -0.91 -24.69
N PHE A 220 25.14 -2.04 -24.99
CA PHE A 220 25.83 -3.24 -25.48
C PHE A 220 26.52 -2.98 -26.83
N GLN A 221 25.84 -2.31 -27.76
CA GLN A 221 26.42 -1.97 -29.06
C GLN A 221 27.64 -1.05 -28.91
N THR A 222 27.53 0.00 -28.08
CA THR A 222 28.64 0.92 -27.78
C THR A 222 29.84 0.17 -27.21
N TYR A 223 29.59 -0.79 -26.31
CA TYR A 223 30.63 -1.63 -25.74
C TYR A 223 31.31 -2.51 -26.80
N MET A 224 30.52 -3.17 -27.67
CA MET A 224 31.05 -4.01 -28.76
C MET A 224 31.86 -3.20 -29.77
N ASP A 225 31.39 -2.00 -30.13
CA ASP A 225 32.10 -1.09 -31.04
C ASP A 225 33.44 -0.66 -30.42
N GLY A 226 33.44 -0.26 -29.14
CA GLY A 226 34.66 0.07 -28.41
C GLY A 226 35.66 -1.08 -28.32
N ALA A 227 35.19 -2.29 -28.03
CA ALA A 227 36.02 -3.49 -27.99
C ALA A 227 36.61 -3.82 -29.38
N SER A 228 35.82 -3.68 -30.44
CA SER A 228 36.27 -3.91 -31.82
C SER A 228 37.33 -2.91 -32.25
N ALA A 229 37.18 -1.63 -31.89
CA ALA A 229 38.15 -0.58 -32.18
C ALA A 229 39.46 -0.78 -31.41
N ALA A 230 39.37 -1.19 -30.13
CA ALA A 230 40.54 -1.53 -29.33
C ALA A 230 41.30 -2.73 -29.92
N LEU A 231 40.58 -3.77 -30.36
CA LEU A 231 41.17 -4.93 -31.02
C LEU A 231 41.84 -4.56 -32.35
N ALA A 232 41.20 -3.74 -33.17
CA ALA A 232 41.77 -3.26 -34.44
C ALA A 232 43.05 -2.44 -34.21
N THR A 233 43.06 -1.58 -33.18
CA THR A 233 44.24 -0.79 -32.79
C THR A 233 45.37 -1.70 -32.31
N ALA A 234 45.07 -2.68 -31.45
CA ALA A 234 46.04 -3.65 -30.96
C ALA A 234 46.62 -4.51 -32.11
N ALA A 235 45.80 -4.92 -33.08
CA ALA A 235 46.23 -5.65 -34.27
C ALA A 235 47.13 -4.82 -35.19
N ALA A 236 46.89 -3.51 -35.31
CA ALA A 236 47.69 -2.61 -36.13
C ALA A 236 49.05 -2.23 -35.49
N SER A 237 49.15 -2.27 -34.17
CA SER A 237 50.33 -1.81 -33.42
C SER A 237 51.34 -2.91 -33.06
N ALA A 238 51.17 -4.14 -33.55
CA ALA A 238 51.88 -5.29 -32.99
C ALA A 238 52.39 -6.27 -34.06
N THR A 239 53.63 -6.74 -33.92
CA THR A 239 54.02 -8.08 -34.41
C THR A 239 53.21 -9.13 -33.63
N ALA A 240 52.93 -10.31 -34.21
CA ALA A 240 51.96 -11.28 -33.71
C ALA A 240 52.01 -11.58 -32.19
N ALA A 241 53.19 -11.51 -31.56
CA ALA A 241 53.40 -11.68 -30.13
C ALA A 241 52.81 -10.55 -29.25
N GLN A 242 52.79 -9.30 -29.72
CA GLN A 242 52.24 -8.16 -28.98
C GLN A 242 50.70 -8.11 -29.04
N VAL A 243 50.08 -8.60 -30.12
CA VAL A 243 48.60 -8.65 -30.25
C VAL A 243 48.01 -9.57 -29.18
N GLN A 244 48.64 -10.73 -28.93
CA GLN A 244 48.18 -11.70 -27.94
C GLN A 244 48.30 -11.17 -26.50
N ALA A 245 49.39 -10.47 -26.17
CA ALA A 245 49.59 -9.90 -24.83
C ALA A 245 48.60 -8.76 -24.54
N THR A 246 48.32 -7.89 -25.52
CA THR A 246 47.34 -6.80 -25.36
C THR A 246 45.90 -7.33 -25.31
N ALA A 247 45.55 -8.34 -26.09
CA ALA A 247 44.22 -8.98 -26.03
C ALA A 247 43.96 -9.66 -24.68
N ALA A 248 44.97 -10.34 -24.12
CA ALA A 248 44.88 -10.93 -22.78
C ALA A 248 44.65 -9.86 -21.70
N THR A 249 45.39 -8.74 -21.77
CA THR A 249 45.26 -7.63 -20.81
C THR A 249 43.90 -6.94 -20.91
N ALA A 250 43.39 -6.72 -22.14
CA ALA A 250 42.07 -6.14 -22.36
C ALA A 250 40.95 -7.06 -21.84
N SER A 251 41.05 -8.37 -22.07
CA SER A 251 40.07 -9.34 -21.57
C SER A 251 40.04 -9.43 -20.04
N ALA A 252 41.19 -9.29 -19.37
CA ALA A 252 41.29 -9.24 -17.91
C ALA A 252 40.66 -7.96 -17.35
N ALA A 253 40.92 -6.80 -17.97
CA ALA A 253 40.32 -5.53 -17.57
C ALA A 253 38.79 -5.53 -17.75
N THR A 254 38.30 -6.10 -18.85
CA THR A 254 36.87 -6.33 -19.08
C THR A 254 36.24 -7.21 -18.00
N ALA A 255 36.87 -8.32 -17.65
CA ALA A 255 36.35 -9.23 -16.64
C ALA A 255 36.31 -8.57 -15.26
N GLN A 256 37.29 -7.74 -14.94
CA GLN A 256 37.34 -6.98 -13.69
C GLN A 256 36.25 -5.90 -13.63
N ALA A 257 36.03 -5.15 -14.73
CA ALA A 257 34.94 -4.17 -14.81
C ALA A 257 33.55 -4.81 -14.67
N TRP A 258 33.39 -6.05 -15.15
CA TRP A 258 32.15 -6.83 -14.95
C TRP A 258 31.98 -7.30 -13.50
N ALA A 259 33.07 -7.65 -12.81
CA ALA A 259 33.04 -8.01 -11.40
C ALA A 259 32.79 -6.80 -10.46
N GLU A 260 33.16 -5.60 -10.88
CA GLU A 260 32.99 -4.35 -10.14
C GLU A 260 31.68 -3.59 -10.49
N SER A 261 30.91 -4.06 -11.48
CA SER A 261 29.61 -3.50 -11.84
C SER A 261 28.61 -3.60 -10.67
N PRO A 262 27.71 -2.61 -10.45
CA PRO A 262 26.91 -2.50 -9.23
C PRO A 262 26.08 -3.76 -8.96
N THR A 263 26.42 -4.44 -7.87
CA THR A 263 25.72 -5.63 -7.34
C THR A 263 24.25 -5.38 -6.99
N ASP A 264 23.79 -4.13 -7.01
CA ASP A 264 22.44 -3.77 -6.57
C ASP A 264 21.33 -4.14 -7.56
N VAL A 265 21.64 -4.37 -8.84
CA VAL A 265 20.63 -4.80 -9.84
C VAL A 265 20.46 -6.33 -9.85
N ILE A 266 21.43 -7.10 -9.33
CA ILE A 266 21.49 -8.56 -9.49
C ILE A 266 21.79 -9.32 -8.18
N ALA A 267 21.50 -8.74 -7.01
CA ALA A 267 21.72 -9.43 -5.73
C ALA A 267 20.66 -10.51 -5.42
N GLY A 268 19.51 -10.51 -6.10
CA GLY A 268 18.36 -11.36 -5.76
C GLY A 268 18.27 -12.71 -6.48
N HIS A 269 19.04 -12.95 -7.55
CA HIS A 269 18.84 -14.12 -8.40
C HIS A 269 19.92 -15.20 -8.20
N PRO A 270 19.57 -16.47 -7.92
CA PRO A 270 20.55 -17.56 -7.69
C PRO A 270 21.54 -17.78 -8.85
N SER A 271 21.14 -17.46 -10.08
CA SER A 271 22.02 -17.57 -11.25
C SER A 271 23.10 -16.50 -11.32
N ALA A 272 22.94 -15.37 -10.61
CA ALA A 272 23.93 -14.28 -10.61
C ALA A 272 25.26 -14.72 -10.00
N LYS A 273 25.22 -15.51 -8.91
CA LYS A 273 26.41 -16.13 -8.32
C LYS A 273 27.07 -17.15 -9.26
N SER A 274 26.27 -17.89 -10.03
CA SER A 274 26.78 -18.85 -11.02
C SER A 274 27.47 -18.14 -12.20
N TRP A 275 26.93 -17.02 -12.67
CA TRP A 275 27.52 -16.24 -13.74
C TRP A 275 28.79 -15.50 -13.30
N ALA A 276 28.81 -14.94 -12.09
CA ALA A 276 30.02 -14.36 -11.51
C ALA A 276 31.15 -15.40 -11.38
N GLY A 277 30.84 -16.61 -10.90
CA GLY A 277 31.81 -17.71 -10.82
C GLY A 277 32.35 -18.13 -12.19
N THR A 278 31.49 -18.12 -13.22
CA THR A 278 31.88 -18.47 -14.59
C THR A 278 32.75 -17.39 -15.21
N ALA A 279 32.43 -16.11 -15.02
CA ALA A 279 33.24 -14.99 -15.48
C ALA A 279 34.63 -14.99 -14.81
N GLN A 280 34.71 -15.29 -13.51
CA GLN A 280 35.97 -15.42 -12.78
C GLN A 280 36.82 -16.61 -13.26
N ALA A 281 36.17 -17.73 -13.63
CA ALA A 281 36.86 -18.87 -14.22
C ALA A 281 37.44 -18.53 -15.60
N PHE A 282 36.69 -17.82 -16.44
CA PHE A 282 37.18 -17.33 -17.74
C PHE A 282 38.35 -16.36 -17.60
N ALA A 283 38.28 -15.42 -16.64
CA ALA A 283 39.37 -14.48 -16.38
C ALA A 283 40.66 -15.21 -15.95
N THR A 284 40.55 -16.19 -15.05
CA THR A 284 41.67 -17.02 -14.61
C THR A 284 42.27 -17.83 -15.77
N ALA A 285 41.43 -18.42 -16.62
CA ALA A 285 41.89 -19.18 -17.78
C ALA A 285 42.62 -18.29 -18.80
N ALA A 286 42.09 -17.09 -19.07
CA ALA A 286 42.72 -16.12 -19.97
C ALA A 286 44.08 -15.64 -19.43
N ALA A 287 44.18 -15.38 -18.12
CA ALA A 287 45.44 -15.00 -17.47
C ALA A 287 46.49 -16.13 -17.57
N ASN A 288 46.09 -17.38 -17.32
CA ASN A 288 46.99 -18.53 -17.44
C ASN A 288 47.46 -18.75 -18.88
N TRP A 289 46.59 -18.56 -19.87
CA TRP A 289 46.96 -18.61 -21.28
C TRP A 289 47.94 -17.50 -21.66
N GLY A 290 47.72 -16.27 -21.17
CA GLY A 290 48.65 -15.17 -21.37
C GLY A 290 50.04 -15.46 -20.79
N GLN A 291 50.11 -16.09 -19.61
CA GLN A 291 51.38 -16.51 -19.02
C GLN A 291 52.07 -17.64 -19.79
N ALA A 292 51.30 -18.60 -20.31
CA ALA A 292 51.85 -19.68 -21.14
C ALA A 292 52.48 -19.15 -22.43
N LEU A 293 51.85 -18.16 -23.06
CA LEU A 293 52.37 -17.50 -24.27
C LEU A 293 53.55 -16.57 -24.01
N ALA A 294 53.66 -16.00 -22.80
CA ALA A 294 54.78 -15.16 -22.40
C ALA A 294 56.03 -15.96 -21.99
N ASN A 295 55.93 -17.27 -21.82
CA ASN A 295 57.05 -18.12 -21.46
C ASN A 295 57.88 -18.46 -22.70
N THR A 296 59.04 -17.82 -22.84
CA THR A 296 59.94 -17.97 -24.00
C THR A 296 60.50 -19.39 -24.18
N ASP A 297 60.37 -20.26 -23.19
CA ASP A 297 60.78 -21.67 -23.27
C ASP A 297 59.73 -22.58 -23.95
N TYR A 298 58.55 -22.06 -24.30
CA TYR A 298 57.53 -22.83 -25.01
C TYR A 298 57.81 -22.88 -26.51
N GLY A 299 58.93 -23.51 -26.88
CA GLY A 299 59.31 -23.87 -28.24
C GLY A 299 59.43 -22.67 -29.17
N ASP A 300 60.66 -22.21 -29.39
CA ASP A 300 60.99 -21.43 -30.58
C ASP A 300 60.56 -22.26 -31.81
N PHE A 301 59.39 -21.96 -32.35
CA PHE A 301 59.01 -22.38 -33.69
C PHE A 301 59.88 -21.56 -34.65
N SER A 302 61.17 -21.93 -34.71
CA SER A 302 61.98 -21.60 -35.87
C SER A 302 61.21 -22.13 -37.06
N ALA A 303 60.70 -21.20 -37.87
CA ALA A 303 60.21 -21.55 -39.18
C ALA A 303 61.43 -22.13 -39.91
N ASP A 304 61.43 -23.45 -40.08
CA ASP A 304 62.37 -24.13 -40.95
C ASP A 304 62.28 -23.43 -42.31
N ASP A 305 63.32 -22.68 -42.66
CA ASP A 305 63.38 -21.87 -43.85
C ASP A 305 63.71 -22.71 -45.09
N GLY A 306 63.43 -24.02 -45.07
CA GLY A 306 63.30 -24.90 -46.23
C GLY A 306 64.50 -24.92 -47.18
N THR A 307 65.65 -24.35 -46.80
CA THR A 307 66.80 -24.15 -47.70
C THR A 307 68.12 -24.57 -47.09
N GLY A 308 68.16 -24.93 -45.79
CA GLY A 308 69.30 -25.61 -45.18
C GLY A 308 69.20 -27.13 -45.33
N PRO A 309 70.28 -27.85 -45.69
CA PRO A 309 70.29 -29.31 -45.63
C PRO A 309 70.15 -29.74 -44.17
N SER A 310 68.97 -30.24 -43.81
CA SER A 310 68.63 -30.70 -42.46
C SER A 310 69.52 -31.90 -42.11
N ASP A 311 70.42 -31.67 -41.16
CA ASP A 311 71.16 -32.68 -40.42
C ASP A 311 70.16 -33.46 -39.54
N TYR A 312 69.54 -34.49 -40.12
CA TYR A 312 68.85 -35.50 -39.34
C TYR A 312 69.92 -36.34 -38.66
N GLY A 313 70.24 -35.96 -37.42
CA GLY A 313 71.18 -36.66 -36.55
C GLY A 313 70.94 -38.17 -36.54
N ASP A 314 72.07 -38.86 -36.70
CA ASP A 314 72.24 -40.31 -36.62
C ASP A 314 71.75 -40.84 -35.26
N PHE A 315 70.86 -41.83 -35.28
CA PHE A 315 70.44 -42.56 -34.08
C PHE A 315 71.37 -43.77 -33.90
N SER A 316 72.43 -43.57 -33.12
CA SER A 316 73.21 -44.64 -32.48
C SER A 316 73.14 -44.53 -30.96
#